data_AF-A0A416L1Q8-F1
#
_entry.id   AF-A0A416L1Q8-F1
#
_cell.length_a   1.000
_cell.length_b   1.000
_cell.length_c   1.000
_cell.angle_alpha   90.00
_cell.angle_beta   90.00
_cell.angle_gamma   90.00
#
_symmetry.space_group_name_H-M   'P 1'
#
loop_
_entity.id
_entity.type
_entity.pdbx_description
1 polymer ?
#
loop_
_entity_poly.entity_id
_entity_poly.type
_entity_poly.pdbx_seq_one_letter_code
_entity_poly.pdbx_strand_id
1 'polypeptide(L)'
;MLAAVMGTVLAMSSFQTAYATKQDVEAAKKKVSSIEEEKKKVQATIKNLEGLKNDAAAYVKELDGSLTKLEGELDQLSTQIGNKEQEIADTGVALEQAKETENKQYADMKLRIKYMYEQGNTSYIDMLFQSEDMVQLMNRAEYINKISDYDRKKMDEYEATRQTIADEEQKLKDDREALLDMQEKTKAKQESVKTLRAQKNKEMQSYAGQIDTAQSQVDQYNADLAAQENKIKQIEAEIKRKEEEERKKAEAARKAEEEARKKAEAAGKKVSATDKAASHNVASLGNISFKWPCPSSGRISSGFGIRTSPTKGASSNHQGIDIPASTGAAITAAASGTVVISTYSYSAGNYIMISHGGGVYTVYMHCSQILASEGQTVKQGQTIAKVGSTGYSTGSHLHFGIRSGGRYVNPQSYVSP
;
A
#
# COMPACT_ATOMS: atom_id res chain seq x y z
N MET A 1 24.53 -46.79 10.44
CA MET A 1 25.51 -47.62 9.71
C MET A 1 26.27 -46.72 8.75
N LEU A 2 27.61 -46.75 8.87
CA LEU A 2 28.65 -46.24 7.96
C LEU A 2 28.65 -44.73 7.63
N ALA A 3 29.77 -44.01 7.67
CA ALA A 3 31.13 -44.34 8.05
C ALA A 3 31.90 -43.06 8.41
N ALA A 4 32.74 -43.19 9.44
CA ALA A 4 33.79 -42.26 9.80
C ALA A 4 34.96 -42.37 8.81
N VAL A 5 35.58 -41.23 8.51
CA VAL A 5 37.01 -41.16 8.17
C VAL A 5 37.62 -39.94 8.86
N MET A 6 38.27 -40.20 10.00
CA MET A 6 39.43 -39.47 10.51
C MET A 6 40.46 -39.37 9.37
N GLY A 7 41.02 -38.22 9.04
CA GLY A 7 41.95 -37.48 9.88
C GLY A 7 43.36 -37.65 9.33
N THR A 8 43.92 -36.59 8.75
CA THR A 8 45.38 -36.42 8.68
C THR A 8 45.69 -34.93 8.56
N VAL A 9 46.31 -34.44 9.63
CA VAL A 9 46.85 -33.12 9.82
C VAL A 9 48.06 -32.95 8.92
N LEU A 10 48.06 -31.90 8.09
CA LEU A 10 49.29 -31.27 7.60
C LEU A 10 49.14 -29.77 7.80
N ALA A 11 49.70 -29.33 8.92
CA ALA A 11 49.92 -27.93 9.20
C ALA A 11 50.95 -27.39 8.20
N MET A 12 50.48 -26.57 7.26
CA MET A 12 51.28 -25.50 6.68
C MET A 12 50.51 -24.21 6.89
N SER A 13 50.94 -23.50 7.93
CA SER A 13 50.61 -22.12 8.26
C SER A 13 50.97 -21.22 7.08
N SER A 14 50.02 -21.06 6.16
CA SER A 14 49.97 -19.90 5.28
C SER A 14 48.87 -19.00 5.83
N PHE A 15 49.28 -17.84 6.33
CA PHE A 15 48.39 -16.73 6.65
C PHE A 15 47.68 -16.31 5.36
N GLN A 16 46.58 -16.97 5.00
CA GLN A 16 45.60 -16.42 4.09
C GLN A 16 44.69 -15.52 4.91
N THR A 17 45.14 -14.29 5.14
CA THR A 17 44.23 -13.18 5.38
C THR A 17 43.20 -13.21 4.26
N ALA A 18 41.94 -13.50 4.56
CA ALA A 18 40.87 -13.44 3.59
C ALA A 18 40.81 -12.00 3.04
N TYR A 19 41.29 -11.81 1.81
CA TYR A 19 41.40 -10.50 1.19
C TYR A 19 40.02 -10.10 0.68
N ALA A 20 39.52 -8.93 1.13
CA ALA A 20 38.39 -8.29 0.45
C ALA A 20 38.85 -7.88 -0.96
N THR A 21 38.20 -8.42 -1.98
CA THR A 21 38.53 -8.27 -3.40
C THR A 21 37.53 -7.36 -4.11
N LYS A 22 37.85 -6.88 -5.32
CA LYS A 22 36.88 -6.22 -6.22
C LYS A 22 35.61 -7.08 -6.42
N GLN A 23 35.73 -8.40 -6.29
CA GLN A 23 34.66 -9.37 -6.37
C GLN A 23 33.65 -9.25 -5.21
N ASP A 24 34.11 -8.86 -4.01
CA ASP A 24 33.24 -8.64 -2.84
C ASP A 24 32.43 -7.34 -2.98
N VAL A 25 33.01 -6.32 -3.62
CA VAL A 25 32.29 -5.08 -3.98
C VAL A 25 31.20 -5.38 -5.02
N GLU A 26 31.52 -6.14 -6.05
CA GLU A 26 30.56 -6.61 -7.06
C GLU A 26 29.42 -7.41 -6.43
N ALA A 27 29.74 -8.35 -5.53
CA ALA A 27 28.74 -9.14 -4.82
C ALA A 27 27.82 -8.29 -3.92
N ALA A 28 28.38 -7.30 -3.21
CA ALA A 28 27.60 -6.37 -2.41
C ALA A 28 26.71 -5.46 -3.27
N LYS A 29 27.21 -4.95 -4.41
CA LYS A 29 26.43 -4.17 -5.38
C LYS A 29 25.27 -4.98 -5.98
N LYS A 30 25.50 -6.26 -6.28
CA LYS A 30 24.44 -7.16 -6.77
C LYS A 30 23.32 -7.33 -5.73
N LYS A 31 23.67 -7.44 -4.44
CA LYS A 31 22.68 -7.48 -3.34
C LYS A 31 21.91 -6.17 -3.19
N VAL A 32 22.58 -5.02 -3.31
CA VAL A 32 21.91 -3.71 -3.32
C VAL A 32 20.86 -3.66 -4.43
N SER A 33 21.23 -4.05 -5.66
CA SER A 33 20.30 -4.09 -6.78
C SER A 33 19.12 -5.05 -6.57
N SER A 34 19.34 -6.21 -5.95
CA SER A 34 18.22 -7.13 -5.66
C SER A 34 17.26 -6.56 -4.61
N ILE A 35 17.79 -5.93 -3.56
CA ILE A 35 16.98 -5.29 -2.51
C ILE A 35 16.20 -4.10 -3.08
N GLU A 36 16.78 -3.30 -3.99
CA GLU A 36 16.07 -2.21 -4.67
C GLU A 36 14.90 -2.72 -5.54
N GLU A 37 15.10 -3.83 -6.27
CA GLU A 37 14.03 -4.46 -7.05
C GLU A 37 12.92 -5.01 -6.15
N GLU A 38 13.25 -5.67 -5.04
CA GLU A 38 12.26 -6.14 -4.06
C GLU A 38 11.51 -4.99 -3.41
N LYS A 39 12.21 -3.94 -2.98
CA LYS A 39 11.60 -2.72 -2.44
C LYS A 39 10.64 -2.09 -3.44
N LYS A 40 10.99 -2.01 -4.72
CA LYS A 40 10.13 -1.47 -5.77
C LYS A 40 8.86 -2.30 -5.95
N LYS A 41 8.97 -3.64 -5.88
CA LYS A 41 7.79 -4.54 -5.89
C LYS A 41 6.89 -4.29 -4.69
N VAL A 42 7.45 -4.20 -3.48
CA VAL A 42 6.67 -3.92 -2.27
C VAL A 42 6.02 -2.53 -2.32
N GLN A 43 6.71 -1.51 -2.84
CA GLN A 43 6.12 -0.18 -3.06
C GLN A 43 4.97 -0.20 -4.08
N ALA A 44 5.09 -0.99 -5.15
CA ALA A 44 3.98 -1.20 -6.07
C ALA A 44 2.79 -1.90 -5.40
N THR A 45 3.06 -2.88 -4.52
CA THR A 45 2.04 -3.54 -3.69
C THR A 45 1.36 -2.56 -2.74
N ILE A 46 2.11 -1.68 -2.06
CA ILE A 46 1.54 -0.63 -1.20
C ILE A 46 0.61 0.27 -2.01
N LYS A 47 1.05 0.76 -3.18
CA LYS A 47 0.21 1.60 -4.04
C LYS A 47 -1.08 0.89 -4.49
N ASN A 48 -1.00 -0.41 -4.78
CA ASN A 48 -2.18 -1.22 -5.10
C ASN A 48 -3.11 -1.36 -3.88
N LEU A 49 -2.56 -1.70 -2.71
CA LEU A 49 -3.31 -1.80 -1.46
C LEU A 49 -3.96 -0.46 -1.06
N GLU A 50 -3.30 0.67 -1.29
CA GLU A 50 -3.87 2.00 -1.09
C GLU A 50 -5.03 2.28 -2.06
N GLY A 51 -4.89 1.87 -3.32
CA GLY A 51 -5.98 1.90 -4.30
C GLY A 51 -7.18 1.08 -3.85
N LEU A 52 -6.95 -0.20 -3.51
CA LEU A 52 -7.99 -1.10 -3.00
C LEU A 52 -8.62 -0.59 -1.70
N LYS A 53 -7.84 0.03 -0.80
CA LYS A 53 -8.36 0.67 0.42
C LYS A 53 -9.24 1.87 0.09
N ASN A 54 -8.90 2.67 -0.92
CA ASN A 54 -9.73 3.79 -1.34
C ASN A 54 -11.04 3.32 -1.98
N ASP A 55 -10.97 2.29 -2.83
CA ASP A 55 -12.15 1.66 -3.42
C ASP A 55 -13.04 1.02 -2.33
N ALA A 56 -12.43 0.31 -1.39
CA ALA A 56 -13.11 -0.23 -0.21
C ALA A 56 -13.68 0.89 0.66
N ALA A 57 -13.01 2.02 0.83
CA ALA A 57 -13.53 3.17 1.58
C ALA A 57 -14.76 3.79 0.89
N ALA A 58 -14.79 3.83 -0.45
CA ALA A 58 -15.97 4.25 -1.20
C ALA A 58 -17.14 3.27 -1.01
N TYR A 59 -16.87 1.96 -1.08
CA TYR A 59 -17.87 0.91 -0.80
C TYR A 59 -18.39 0.99 0.65
N VAL A 60 -17.49 1.20 1.62
CA VAL A 60 -17.80 1.43 3.03
C VAL A 60 -18.72 2.62 3.22
N LYS A 61 -18.51 3.71 2.47
CA LYS A 61 -19.36 4.91 2.53
C LYS A 61 -20.77 4.63 2.02
N GLU A 62 -20.91 3.83 0.97
CA GLU A 62 -22.21 3.38 0.46
C GLU A 62 -22.93 2.47 1.48
N LEU A 63 -22.18 1.55 2.08
CA LEU A 63 -22.63 0.70 3.19
C LEU A 63 -23.09 1.52 4.40
N ASP A 64 -22.39 2.59 4.76
CA ASP A 64 -22.80 3.50 5.85
C ASP A 64 -24.12 4.22 5.54
N GLY A 65 -24.31 4.64 4.29
CA GLY A 65 -25.59 5.18 3.84
C GLY A 65 -26.72 4.15 3.98
N SER A 66 -26.46 2.90 3.59
CA SER A 66 -27.41 1.80 3.72
C SER A 66 -27.71 1.44 5.17
N LEU A 67 -26.69 1.43 6.04
CA LEU A 67 -26.84 1.20 7.49
C LEU A 67 -27.66 2.30 8.15
N THR A 68 -27.40 3.57 7.82
CA THR A 68 -28.17 4.71 8.33
C THR A 68 -29.64 4.60 7.94
N LYS A 69 -29.92 4.19 6.69
CA LYS A 69 -31.29 3.94 6.23
C LYS A 69 -31.93 2.79 7.02
N LEU A 70 -31.22 1.68 7.22
CA LEU A 70 -31.75 0.52 7.94
C LEU A 70 -31.99 0.84 9.43
N GLU A 71 -31.14 1.66 10.04
CA GLU A 71 -31.32 2.16 11.41
C GLU A 71 -32.55 3.05 11.51
N GLY A 72 -32.77 3.95 10.55
CA GLY A 72 -34.01 4.73 10.48
C GLY A 72 -35.26 3.86 10.32
N GLU A 73 -35.19 2.80 9.50
CA GLU A 73 -36.28 1.82 9.37
C GLU A 73 -36.51 1.02 10.67
N LEU A 74 -35.46 0.72 11.43
CA LEU A 74 -35.55 0.07 12.74
C LEU A 74 -36.20 0.97 13.78
N ASP A 75 -35.87 2.26 13.80
CA ASP A 75 -36.49 3.23 14.72
C ASP A 75 -37.99 3.39 14.42
N GLN A 76 -38.35 3.43 13.14
CA GLN A 76 -39.74 3.45 12.69
C GLN A 76 -40.48 2.17 13.11
N LEU A 77 -39.89 1.00 12.91
CA LEU A 77 -40.47 -0.28 13.34
C LEU A 77 -40.62 -0.34 14.86
N SER A 78 -39.63 0.11 15.63
CA SER A 78 -39.70 0.16 17.09
C SER A 78 -40.84 1.05 17.58
N THR A 79 -41.05 2.19 16.90
CA THR A 79 -42.17 3.08 17.20
C THR A 79 -43.52 2.43 16.87
N GLN A 80 -43.61 1.75 15.72
CA GLN A 80 -44.82 1.02 15.32
C GLN A 80 -45.14 -0.12 16.27
N ILE A 81 -44.13 -0.88 16.72
CA ILE A 81 -44.26 -1.93 17.73
C ILE A 81 -44.82 -1.35 19.03
N GLY A 82 -44.24 -0.25 19.55
CA GLY A 82 -44.71 0.37 20.78
C GLY A 82 -46.17 0.87 20.67
N ASN A 83 -46.53 1.46 19.54
CA ASN A 83 -47.92 1.88 19.29
C ASN A 83 -48.88 0.68 19.22
N LYS A 84 -48.45 -0.43 18.60
CA LYS A 84 -49.27 -1.64 18.46
C LYS A 84 -49.44 -2.37 19.78
N GLU A 85 -48.40 -2.42 20.60
CA GLU A 85 -48.45 -2.94 21.98
C GLU A 85 -49.46 -2.16 22.82
N GLN A 86 -49.47 -0.83 22.71
CA GLN A 86 -50.46 0.01 23.38
C GLN A 86 -51.88 -0.25 22.86
N GLU A 87 -52.08 -0.35 21.55
CA GLU A 87 -53.39 -0.65 20.96
C GLU A 87 -53.94 -2.00 21.43
N ILE A 88 -53.09 -3.03 21.53
CA ILE A 88 -53.44 -4.35 22.07
C ILE A 88 -53.82 -4.25 23.55
N ALA A 89 -53.08 -3.48 24.34
CA ALA A 89 -53.38 -3.26 25.75
C ALA A 89 -54.76 -2.58 25.93
N ASP A 90 -55.02 -1.52 25.18
CA ASP A 90 -56.27 -0.76 25.24
C ASP A 90 -57.46 -1.62 24.77
N THR A 91 -57.30 -2.36 23.67
CA THR A 91 -58.31 -3.31 23.17
C THR A 91 -58.57 -4.42 24.18
N GLY A 92 -57.53 -4.91 24.87
CA GLY A 92 -57.67 -5.91 25.92
C GLY A 92 -58.49 -5.43 27.12
N VAL A 93 -58.34 -4.16 27.51
CA VAL A 93 -59.15 -3.56 28.58
C VAL A 93 -60.61 -3.39 28.14
N ALA A 94 -60.84 -2.92 26.92
CA ALA A 94 -62.19 -2.77 26.36
C ALA A 94 -62.94 -4.11 26.29
N LEU A 95 -62.24 -5.15 25.83
CA LEU A 95 -62.77 -6.51 25.73
C LEU A 95 -63.19 -7.07 27.09
N GLU A 96 -62.39 -6.83 28.14
CA GLU A 96 -62.72 -7.28 29.49
C GLU A 96 -63.97 -6.57 30.02
N GLN A 97 -64.09 -5.26 29.78
CA GLN A 97 -65.29 -4.49 30.14
C GLN A 97 -66.54 -4.94 29.38
N ALA A 98 -66.40 -5.27 28.09
CA ALA A 98 -67.48 -5.81 27.27
C ALA A 98 -67.95 -7.18 27.80
N LYS A 99 -67.01 -8.06 28.18
CA LYS A 99 -67.31 -9.37 28.80
C LYS A 99 -68.00 -9.23 30.15
N GLU A 100 -67.59 -8.29 30.98
CA GLU A 100 -68.30 -7.99 32.24
C GLU A 100 -69.74 -7.52 31.98
N THR A 101 -69.94 -6.70 30.95
CA THR A 101 -71.26 -6.19 30.56
C THR A 101 -72.16 -7.31 30.01
N GLU A 102 -71.63 -8.16 29.13
CA GLU A 102 -72.30 -9.35 28.62
C GLU A 102 -72.75 -10.27 29.77
N ASN A 103 -71.87 -10.55 30.73
CA ASN A 103 -72.18 -11.39 31.88
C ASN A 103 -73.33 -10.82 32.72
N LYS A 104 -73.36 -9.50 32.94
CA LYS A 104 -74.46 -8.82 33.63
C LYS A 104 -75.77 -8.90 32.85
N GLN A 105 -75.73 -8.57 31.55
CA GLN A 105 -76.90 -8.67 30.66
C GLN A 105 -77.46 -10.08 30.62
N TYR A 106 -76.60 -11.10 30.53
CA TYR A 106 -76.99 -12.51 30.55
C TYR A 106 -77.66 -12.90 31.87
N ALA A 107 -77.09 -12.48 33.01
CA ALA A 107 -77.65 -12.73 34.33
C ALA A 107 -79.03 -12.07 34.52
N ASP A 108 -79.17 -10.81 34.11
CA ASP A 108 -80.42 -10.05 34.18
C ASP A 108 -81.50 -10.67 33.29
N MET A 109 -81.14 -11.05 32.06
CA MET A 109 -82.05 -11.72 31.13
C MET A 109 -82.50 -13.07 31.65
N LYS A 110 -81.60 -13.86 32.25
CA LYS A 110 -81.94 -15.14 32.90
C LYS A 110 -82.92 -14.94 34.05
N LEU A 111 -82.71 -13.90 34.88
CA LEU A 111 -83.63 -13.57 35.97
C LEU A 111 -85.01 -13.15 35.44
N ARG A 112 -85.03 -12.32 34.39
CA ARG A 112 -86.27 -11.86 33.72
C ARG A 112 -87.06 -13.02 33.12
N ILE A 113 -86.41 -13.91 32.37
CA ILE A 113 -87.03 -15.09 31.77
C ILE A 113 -87.57 -16.03 32.86
N LYS A 114 -86.79 -16.26 33.93
CA LYS A 114 -87.22 -17.05 35.08
C LYS A 114 -88.50 -16.47 35.71
N TYR A 115 -88.53 -15.17 35.96
CA TYR A 115 -89.71 -14.50 36.52
C TYR A 115 -90.93 -14.64 35.62
N MET A 116 -90.78 -14.45 34.30
CA MET A 116 -91.86 -14.64 33.33
C MET A 116 -92.40 -16.08 33.33
N TYR A 117 -91.52 -17.07 33.46
CA TYR A 117 -91.90 -18.48 33.53
C TYR A 117 -92.62 -18.81 34.85
N GLU A 118 -92.09 -18.38 36.00
CA GLU A 118 -92.65 -18.64 37.33
C GLU A 118 -94.01 -17.97 37.56
N GLN A 119 -94.23 -16.78 36.97
CA GLN A 119 -95.50 -16.06 37.07
C GLN A 119 -96.53 -16.46 35.99
N GLY A 120 -96.15 -17.34 35.06
CA GLY A 120 -97.01 -17.88 34.01
C GLY A 120 -97.24 -16.92 32.82
N ASN A 121 -97.10 -17.43 31.59
CA ASN A 121 -97.38 -16.68 30.34
C ASN A 121 -98.84 -16.21 30.20
N THR A 122 -99.76 -16.77 31.00
CA THR A 122 -101.15 -16.31 31.08
C THR A 122 -101.27 -14.95 31.75
N SER A 123 -100.25 -14.48 32.49
CA SER A 123 -100.29 -13.23 33.25
C SER A 123 -100.61 -11.99 32.42
N TYR A 124 -100.06 -11.81 31.21
CA TYR A 124 -100.37 -10.61 30.40
C TYR A 124 -101.78 -10.63 29.79
N ILE A 125 -102.23 -11.79 29.31
CA ILE A 125 -103.58 -11.95 28.75
C ILE A 125 -104.63 -11.89 29.87
N ASP A 126 -104.37 -12.55 31.00
CA ASP A 126 -105.23 -12.50 32.20
C ASP A 126 -105.28 -11.08 32.78
N MET A 127 -104.16 -10.36 32.83
CA MET A 127 -104.11 -8.96 33.31
C MET A 127 -104.89 -8.01 32.39
N LEU A 128 -104.95 -8.27 31.09
CA LEU A 128 -105.82 -7.56 30.16
C LEU A 128 -107.30 -7.90 30.40
N PHE A 129 -107.65 -9.18 30.59
CA PHE A 129 -109.04 -9.61 30.84
C PHE A 129 -109.57 -9.25 32.25
N GLN A 130 -108.69 -9.02 33.23
CA GLN A 130 -109.04 -8.51 34.57
C GLN A 130 -109.25 -6.98 34.61
N SER A 131 -109.36 -6.31 33.47
CA SER A 131 -109.56 -4.84 33.43
C SER A 131 -111.04 -4.51 33.67
N GLU A 132 -111.32 -3.60 34.61
CA GLU A 132 -112.68 -3.20 35.01
C GLU A 132 -113.33 -2.24 34.00
N ASP A 133 -112.52 -1.44 33.29
CA ASP A 133 -112.98 -0.49 32.27
C ASP A 133 -112.00 -0.36 31.07
N MET A 134 -112.45 0.34 30.01
CA MET A 134 -111.69 0.54 28.78
C MET A 134 -110.42 1.40 28.96
N VAL A 135 -110.39 2.31 29.94
CA VAL A 135 -109.23 3.16 30.20
C VAL A 135 -108.13 2.34 30.89
N GLN A 136 -108.51 1.49 31.84
CA GLN A 136 -107.61 0.55 32.51
C GLN A 136 -107.07 -0.49 31.53
N LEU A 137 -107.90 -1.00 30.62
CA LEU A 137 -107.48 -1.90 29.55
C LEU A 137 -106.43 -1.24 28.64
N MET A 138 -106.67 0.00 28.18
CA MET A 138 -105.72 0.74 27.33
C MET A 138 -104.39 0.99 28.05
N ASN A 139 -104.42 1.40 29.32
CA ASN A 139 -103.19 1.62 30.10
C ASN A 139 -102.39 0.33 30.30
N ARG A 140 -103.06 -0.80 30.61
CA ARG A 140 -102.41 -2.11 30.75
C ARG A 140 -101.81 -2.60 29.43
N ALA A 141 -102.53 -2.42 28.32
CA ALA A 141 -102.01 -2.74 26.99
C ALA A 141 -100.78 -1.90 26.63
N GLU A 142 -100.78 -0.61 26.96
CA GLU A 142 -99.62 0.26 26.78
C GLU A 142 -98.42 -0.18 27.62
N TYR A 143 -98.62 -0.54 28.90
CA TYR A 143 -97.55 -1.04 29.75
C TYR A 143 -96.97 -2.37 29.25
N ILE A 144 -97.81 -3.29 28.79
CA ILE A 144 -97.35 -4.58 28.22
C ILE A 144 -96.50 -4.33 26.98
N ASN A 145 -96.92 -3.43 26.07
CA ASN A 145 -96.12 -3.06 24.91
C ASN A 145 -94.78 -2.44 25.32
N LYS A 146 -94.78 -1.46 26.24
CA LYS A 146 -93.54 -0.83 26.75
C LYS A 146 -92.57 -1.84 27.36
N ILE A 147 -93.09 -2.82 28.09
CA ILE A 147 -92.29 -3.90 28.67
C ILE A 147 -91.73 -4.81 27.58
N SER A 148 -92.55 -5.21 26.59
CA SER A 148 -92.08 -6.04 25.48
C SER A 148 -91.01 -5.34 24.64
N ASP A 149 -91.19 -4.04 24.38
CA ASP A 149 -90.22 -3.22 23.66
C ASP A 149 -88.92 -3.09 24.45
N TYR A 150 -89.00 -2.94 25.78
CA TYR A 150 -87.83 -2.93 26.66
C TYR A 150 -87.09 -4.29 26.63
N ASP A 151 -87.80 -5.40 26.77
CA ASP A 151 -87.21 -6.74 26.76
C ASP A 151 -86.54 -7.05 25.40
N ARG A 152 -87.18 -6.68 24.28
CA ARG A 152 -86.58 -6.77 22.93
C ARG A 152 -85.32 -5.93 22.81
N LYS A 153 -85.39 -4.66 23.23
CA LYS A 153 -84.23 -3.76 23.21
C LYS A 153 -83.06 -4.32 24.03
N LYS A 154 -83.32 -4.95 25.17
CA LYS A 154 -82.27 -5.59 25.98
C LYS A 154 -81.66 -6.82 25.31
N MET A 155 -82.45 -7.58 24.55
CA MET A 155 -81.92 -8.65 23.70
C MET A 155 -81.04 -8.09 22.58
N ASP A 156 -81.48 -7.04 21.90
CA ASP A 156 -80.71 -6.38 20.84
C ASP A 156 -79.38 -5.81 21.39
N GLU A 157 -79.40 -5.18 22.57
CA GLU A 157 -78.19 -4.69 23.26
C GLU A 157 -77.23 -5.84 23.62
N TYR A 158 -77.76 -7.00 24.04
CA TYR A 158 -76.96 -8.18 24.35
C TYR A 158 -76.33 -8.80 23.10
N GLU A 159 -77.10 -8.95 22.02
CA GLU A 159 -76.59 -9.45 20.73
C GLU A 159 -75.51 -8.52 20.17
N ALA A 160 -75.70 -7.20 20.26
CA ALA A 160 -74.68 -6.22 19.87
C ALA A 160 -73.40 -6.37 20.71
N THR A 161 -73.53 -6.54 22.03
CA THR A 161 -72.39 -6.73 22.93
C THR A 161 -71.62 -8.01 22.60
N ARG A 162 -72.33 -9.12 22.33
CA ARG A 162 -71.75 -10.39 21.86
C ARG A 162 -70.98 -10.23 20.56
N GLN A 163 -71.52 -9.47 19.62
CA GLN A 163 -70.84 -9.19 18.35
C GLN A 163 -69.58 -8.36 18.56
N THR A 164 -69.64 -7.30 19.38
CA THR A 164 -68.47 -6.48 19.72
C THR A 164 -67.35 -7.33 20.35
N ILE A 165 -67.68 -8.22 21.29
CA ILE A 165 -66.70 -9.15 21.88
C ILE A 165 -66.04 -10.01 20.81
N ALA A 166 -66.82 -10.58 19.89
CA ALA A 166 -66.28 -11.43 18.82
C ALA A 166 -65.35 -10.64 17.88
N ASP A 167 -65.73 -9.42 17.52
CA ASP A 167 -64.94 -8.54 16.65
C ASP A 167 -63.63 -8.09 17.36
N GLU A 168 -63.71 -7.74 18.65
CA GLU A 168 -62.54 -7.37 19.46
C GLU A 168 -61.59 -8.54 19.71
N GLU A 169 -62.10 -9.75 19.96
CA GLU A 169 -61.28 -10.96 20.08
C GLU A 169 -60.53 -11.27 18.77
N GLN A 170 -61.22 -11.15 17.63
CA GLN A 170 -60.61 -11.35 16.33
C GLN A 170 -59.55 -10.27 16.04
N LYS A 171 -59.87 -9.00 16.30
CA LYS A 171 -58.92 -7.89 16.15
C LYS A 171 -57.68 -8.10 17.02
N LEU A 172 -57.85 -8.47 18.29
CA LEU A 172 -56.74 -8.71 19.21
C LEU A 172 -55.83 -9.84 18.73
N LYS A 173 -56.41 -10.88 18.13
CA LYS A 173 -55.66 -11.99 17.53
C LYS A 173 -54.83 -11.50 16.34
N ASP A 174 -55.45 -10.80 15.39
CA ASP A 174 -54.78 -10.29 14.19
C ASP A 174 -53.67 -9.29 14.56
N ASP A 175 -53.92 -8.44 15.56
CA ASP A 175 -52.97 -7.47 16.07
C ASP A 175 -51.76 -8.13 16.72
N ARG A 176 -51.96 -9.21 17.49
CA ARG A 176 -50.87 -10.00 18.09
C ARG A 176 -50.04 -10.73 17.04
N GLU A 177 -50.67 -11.28 16.01
CA GLU A 177 -49.97 -11.91 14.89
C GLU A 177 -49.11 -10.88 14.13
N ALA A 178 -49.67 -9.70 13.84
CA ALA A 178 -48.93 -8.60 13.21
C ALA A 178 -47.75 -8.11 14.07
N LEU A 179 -47.95 -8.00 15.39
CA LEU A 179 -46.89 -7.61 16.32
C LEU A 179 -45.72 -8.60 16.31
N LEU A 180 -46.02 -9.91 16.33
CA LEU A 180 -44.99 -10.96 16.27
C LEU A 180 -44.18 -10.88 14.96
N ASP A 181 -44.84 -10.71 13.81
CA ASP A 181 -44.17 -10.54 12.52
C ASP A 181 -43.26 -9.29 12.50
N MET A 182 -43.73 -8.17 13.08
CA MET A 182 -42.91 -6.95 13.21
C MET A 182 -41.68 -7.18 14.11
N GLN A 183 -41.84 -7.88 15.24
CA GLN A 183 -40.74 -8.21 16.15
C GLN A 183 -39.71 -9.12 15.48
N GLU A 184 -40.13 -10.13 14.73
CA GLU A 184 -39.24 -11.02 13.97
C GLU A 184 -38.47 -10.26 12.88
N LYS A 185 -39.16 -9.43 12.09
CA LYS A 185 -38.53 -8.58 11.07
C LYS A 185 -37.51 -7.61 11.67
N THR A 186 -37.85 -7.02 12.81
CA THR A 186 -36.95 -6.10 13.54
C THR A 186 -35.69 -6.83 14.00
N LYS A 187 -35.83 -8.02 14.60
CA LYS A 187 -34.70 -8.84 15.05
C LYS A 187 -33.81 -9.27 13.88
N ALA A 188 -34.40 -9.69 12.76
CA ALA A 188 -33.64 -10.06 11.56
C ALA A 188 -32.85 -8.87 10.98
N LYS A 189 -33.47 -7.69 10.91
CA LYS A 189 -32.80 -6.45 10.48
C LYS A 189 -31.67 -6.06 11.43
N GLN A 190 -31.87 -6.13 12.75
CA GLN A 190 -30.82 -5.85 13.74
C GLN A 190 -29.60 -6.76 13.58
N GLU A 191 -29.80 -8.07 13.36
CA GLU A 191 -28.68 -8.99 13.15
C GLU A 191 -27.96 -8.74 11.82
N SER A 192 -28.70 -8.34 10.78
CA SER A 192 -28.12 -7.91 9.51
C SER A 192 -27.22 -6.68 9.67
N VAL A 193 -27.68 -5.64 10.38
CA VAL A 193 -26.88 -4.43 10.70
C VAL A 193 -25.60 -4.81 11.44
N LYS A 194 -25.72 -5.65 12.47
CA LYS A 194 -24.59 -6.10 13.28
C LYS A 194 -23.55 -6.84 12.43
N THR A 195 -24.00 -7.74 11.56
CA THR A 195 -23.14 -8.51 10.66
C THR A 195 -22.44 -7.61 9.65
N LEU A 196 -23.17 -6.70 8.99
CA LEU A 196 -22.60 -5.74 8.03
C LEU A 196 -21.55 -4.85 8.70
N ARG A 197 -21.84 -4.30 9.88
CA ARG A 197 -20.88 -3.49 10.66
C ARG A 197 -19.62 -4.27 11.01
N ALA A 198 -19.75 -5.54 11.42
CA ALA A 198 -18.61 -6.39 11.75
C ALA A 198 -17.75 -6.69 10.52
N GLN A 199 -18.35 -7.02 9.39
CA GLN A 199 -17.63 -7.27 8.13
C GLN A 199 -16.89 -6.01 7.66
N LYS A 200 -17.57 -4.85 7.68
CA LYS A 200 -17.00 -3.54 7.34
C LYS A 200 -15.74 -3.25 8.15
N ASN A 201 -15.82 -3.41 9.48
CA ASN A 201 -14.69 -3.16 10.37
C ASN A 201 -13.54 -4.14 10.14
N LYS A 202 -13.85 -5.41 9.88
CA LYS A 202 -12.85 -6.45 9.62
C LYS A 202 -12.06 -6.20 8.33
N GLU A 203 -12.74 -5.84 7.24
CA GLU A 203 -12.07 -5.54 5.95
C GLU A 203 -11.18 -4.29 6.07
N MET A 204 -11.67 -3.23 6.72
CA MET A 204 -10.89 -2.01 6.95
C MET A 204 -9.64 -2.27 7.80
N GLN A 205 -9.75 -3.07 8.87
CA GLN A 205 -8.61 -3.47 9.68
C GLN A 205 -7.63 -4.34 8.89
N SER A 206 -8.11 -5.22 8.02
CA SER A 206 -7.26 -6.07 7.21
C SER A 206 -6.39 -5.26 6.25
N TYR A 207 -6.96 -4.28 5.55
CA TYR A 207 -6.18 -3.42 4.65
C TYR A 207 -5.18 -2.55 5.41
N ALA A 208 -5.59 -1.99 6.54
CA ALA A 208 -4.68 -1.21 7.39
C ALA A 208 -3.48 -2.06 7.85
N GLY A 209 -3.72 -3.28 8.36
CA GLY A 209 -2.65 -4.18 8.79
C GLY A 209 -1.72 -4.64 7.66
N GLN A 210 -2.26 -4.88 6.45
CA GLN A 210 -1.45 -5.22 5.28
C GLN A 210 -0.55 -4.06 4.85
N ILE A 211 -1.06 -2.83 4.86
CA ILE A 211 -0.29 -1.62 4.54
C ILE A 211 0.82 -1.42 5.59
N ASP A 212 0.51 -1.53 6.88
CA ASP A 212 1.49 -1.35 7.97
C ASP A 212 2.61 -2.40 7.88
N THR A 213 2.26 -3.65 7.56
CA THR A 213 3.24 -4.73 7.37
C THR A 213 4.13 -4.46 6.16
N ALA A 214 3.54 -4.06 5.03
CA ALA A 214 4.31 -3.73 3.82
C ALA A 214 5.20 -2.50 4.03
N GLN A 215 4.73 -1.50 4.77
CA GLN A 215 5.51 -0.31 5.13
C GLN A 215 6.70 -0.69 6.03
N SER A 216 6.48 -1.58 7.01
CA SER A 216 7.55 -2.12 7.85
C SER A 216 8.61 -2.87 7.05
N GLN A 217 8.22 -3.62 6.00
CA GLN A 217 9.15 -4.26 5.07
C GLN A 217 9.98 -3.23 4.28
N VAL A 218 9.36 -2.15 3.82
CA VAL A 218 10.09 -1.05 3.16
C VAL A 218 11.13 -0.43 4.10
N ASP A 219 10.80 -0.25 5.37
CA ASP A 219 11.72 0.28 6.38
C ASP A 219 12.89 -0.67 6.65
N GLN A 220 12.63 -1.98 6.71
CA GLN A 220 13.67 -3.01 6.78
C GLN A 220 14.60 -2.98 5.56
N TYR A 221 14.04 -2.94 4.35
CA TYR A 221 14.84 -2.83 3.13
C TYR A 221 15.70 -1.55 3.09
N ASN A 222 15.18 -0.42 3.60
CA ASN A 222 15.96 0.81 3.72
C ASN A 222 17.14 0.65 4.68
N ALA A 223 16.95 -0.02 5.82
CA ALA A 223 18.01 -0.30 6.77
C ALA A 223 19.07 -1.24 6.18
N ASP A 224 18.65 -2.29 5.46
CA ASP A 224 19.55 -3.22 4.80
C ASP A 224 20.37 -2.56 3.68
N LEU A 225 19.74 -1.68 2.88
CA LEU A 225 20.43 -0.88 1.88
C LEU A 225 21.52 0.00 2.52
N ALA A 226 21.19 0.71 3.61
CA ALA A 226 22.17 1.52 4.34
C ALA A 226 23.33 0.68 4.90
N ALA A 227 23.04 -0.53 5.39
CA ALA A 227 24.07 -1.46 5.88
C ALA A 227 24.98 -1.97 4.75
N GLN A 228 24.43 -2.33 3.59
CA GLN A 228 25.22 -2.75 2.43
C GLN A 228 26.07 -1.60 1.88
N GLU A 229 25.52 -0.38 1.81
CA GLU A 229 26.28 0.81 1.40
C GLU A 229 27.45 1.10 2.32
N ASN A 230 27.26 0.99 3.64
CA ASN A 230 28.34 1.16 4.61
C ASN A 230 29.41 0.07 4.46
N LYS A 231 29.01 -1.18 4.17
CA LYS A 231 29.93 -2.28 3.88
C LYS A 231 30.74 -2.03 2.61
N ILE A 232 30.09 -1.54 1.54
CA ILE A 232 30.78 -1.15 0.30
C ILE A 232 31.83 -0.07 0.59
N LYS A 233 31.47 0.99 1.33
CA LYS A 233 32.43 2.05 1.72
C LYS A 233 33.62 1.51 2.49
N GLN A 234 33.40 0.57 3.43
CA GLN A 234 34.48 -0.06 4.18
C GLN A 234 35.42 -0.87 3.29
N ILE A 235 34.86 -1.68 2.37
CA ILE A 235 35.65 -2.47 1.42
C ILE A 235 36.44 -1.56 0.47
N GLU A 236 35.82 -0.51 -0.06
CA GLU A 236 36.49 0.45 -0.96
C GLU A 236 37.62 1.20 -0.25
N ALA A 237 37.43 1.59 1.01
CA ALA A 237 38.48 2.22 1.82
C ALA A 237 39.66 1.26 2.07
N GLU A 238 39.37 -0.02 2.30
CA GLU A 238 40.38 -1.06 2.51
C GLU A 238 41.16 -1.34 1.21
N ILE A 239 40.48 -1.43 0.07
CA ILE A 239 41.12 -1.57 -1.26
C ILE A 239 42.06 -0.38 -1.50
N LYS A 240 41.59 0.85 -1.28
CA LYS A 240 42.39 2.06 -1.48
C LYS A 240 43.64 2.10 -0.58
N ARG A 241 43.51 1.68 0.69
CA ARG A 241 44.64 1.60 1.62
C ARG A 241 45.70 0.64 1.09
N LYS A 242 45.30 -0.54 0.64
CA LYS A 242 46.20 -1.56 0.09
C LYS A 242 46.87 -1.12 -1.21
N GLU A 243 46.11 -0.50 -2.12
CA GLU A 243 46.67 0.07 -3.35
C GLU A 243 47.74 1.15 -3.06
N GLU A 244 47.54 1.96 -2.02
CA GLU A 244 48.52 2.94 -1.57
C GLU A 244 49.77 2.31 -0.93
N GLU A 245 49.60 1.26 -0.12
CA GLU A 245 50.71 0.51 0.45
C GLU A 245 51.56 -0.17 -0.64
N GLU A 246 50.93 -0.84 -1.60
CA GLU A 246 51.60 -1.44 -2.75
C GLU A 246 52.29 -0.38 -3.62
N ARG A 247 51.68 0.80 -3.82
CA ARG A 247 52.33 1.94 -4.50
C ARG A 247 53.58 2.41 -3.77
N LYS A 248 53.54 2.54 -2.44
CA LYS A 248 54.70 2.93 -1.63
C LYS A 248 55.81 1.88 -1.69
N LYS A 249 55.47 0.59 -1.64
CA LYS A 249 56.44 -0.51 -1.81
C LYS A 249 57.06 -0.50 -3.21
N ALA A 250 56.27 -0.32 -4.27
CA ALA A 250 56.77 -0.23 -5.63
C ALA A 250 57.67 1.00 -5.85
N GLU A 251 57.32 2.14 -5.27
CA GLU A 251 58.16 3.34 -5.32
C GLU A 251 59.48 3.15 -4.54
N ALA A 252 59.44 2.50 -3.37
CA ALA A 252 60.63 2.16 -2.59
C ALA A 252 61.53 1.16 -3.34
N ALA A 253 60.95 0.13 -3.96
CA ALA A 253 61.67 -0.83 -4.79
C ALA A 253 62.33 -0.13 -5.99
N ARG A 254 61.61 0.79 -6.66
CA ARG A 254 62.17 1.59 -7.77
C ARG A 254 63.32 2.49 -7.31
N LYS A 255 63.21 3.13 -6.13
CA LYS A 255 64.30 3.94 -5.57
C LYS A 255 65.52 3.08 -5.21
N ALA A 256 65.31 1.90 -4.63
CA ALA A 256 66.38 0.95 -4.32
C ALA A 256 67.08 0.42 -5.58
N GLU A 257 66.32 0.14 -6.64
CA GLU A 257 66.85 -0.27 -7.95
C GLU A 257 67.64 0.86 -8.63
N GLU A 258 67.15 2.10 -8.56
CA GLU A 258 67.86 3.28 -9.08
C GLU A 258 69.16 3.56 -8.31
N GLU A 259 69.16 3.42 -6.98
CA GLU A 259 70.37 3.54 -6.15
C GLU A 259 71.37 2.41 -6.42
N ALA A 260 70.88 1.17 -6.62
CA ALA A 260 71.72 0.04 -7.01
C ALA A 260 72.34 0.26 -8.40
N ARG A 261 71.58 0.82 -9.35
CA ARG A 261 72.08 1.19 -10.69
C ARG A 261 73.17 2.27 -10.62
N LYS A 262 72.97 3.34 -9.84
CA LYS A 262 73.98 4.40 -9.64
C LYS A 262 75.25 3.89 -8.97
N LYS A 263 75.15 2.96 -8.01
CA LYS A 263 76.32 2.29 -7.40
C LYS A 263 77.05 1.37 -8.38
N ALA A 264 76.34 0.71 -9.28
CA ALA A 264 76.94 -0.12 -10.33
C ALA A 264 77.65 0.72 -11.42
N GLU A 265 77.11 1.88 -11.78
CA GLU A 265 77.75 2.84 -12.71
C GLU A 265 79.02 3.47 -12.09
N ALA A 266 79.02 3.78 -10.80
CA ALA A 266 80.20 4.30 -10.09
C ALA A 266 81.34 3.28 -9.94
N ALA A 267 81.05 1.98 -10.06
CA ALA A 267 82.03 0.88 -9.95
C ALA A 267 82.70 0.50 -11.28
N GLY A 268 82.50 1.27 -12.36
CA GLY A 268 83.30 1.15 -13.59
C GLY A 268 83.11 -0.14 -14.40
N LYS A 269 81.96 -0.82 -14.29
CA LYS A 269 81.67 -2.06 -15.04
C LYS A 269 80.81 -1.73 -16.27
N LYS A 270 81.41 -1.77 -17.47
CA LYS A 270 80.65 -1.70 -18.74
C LYS A 270 79.72 -2.92 -18.83
N VAL A 271 78.42 -2.68 -18.82
CA VAL A 271 77.42 -3.69 -19.17
C VAL A 271 76.89 -3.38 -20.57
N SER A 272 77.06 -4.37 -21.43
CA SER A 272 76.64 -4.47 -22.82
C SER A 272 75.15 -4.16 -23.00
N ALA A 273 74.84 -3.46 -24.10
CA ALA A 273 73.51 -3.21 -24.59
C ALA A 273 72.89 -4.50 -25.16
N THR A 274 72.02 -5.15 -24.40
CA THR A 274 70.94 -6.03 -24.88
C THR A 274 70.03 -6.33 -23.69
N ASP A 275 68.94 -5.57 -23.58
CA ASP A 275 67.58 -6.11 -23.44
C ASP A 275 66.62 -4.95 -23.14
N LYS A 276 65.76 -4.67 -24.14
CA LYS A 276 64.67 -3.70 -24.08
C LYS A 276 63.67 -4.14 -23.01
N ALA A 277 63.86 -3.67 -21.78
CA ALA A 277 62.80 -3.58 -20.80
C ALA A 277 62.11 -2.22 -20.94
N ALA A 278 60.78 -2.27 -21.03
CA ALA A 278 59.89 -1.13 -21.24
C ALA A 278 60.23 0.07 -20.35
N SER A 279 60.86 1.07 -20.95
CA SER A 279 60.82 2.43 -20.43
C SER A 279 59.35 2.86 -20.43
N HIS A 280 58.73 2.87 -19.25
CA HIS A 280 57.54 3.66 -19.01
C HIS A 280 57.93 5.14 -19.16
N ASN A 281 58.04 5.61 -20.40
CA ASN A 281 57.94 7.01 -20.70
C ASN A 281 56.60 7.48 -20.13
N VAL A 282 56.64 8.33 -19.11
CA VAL A 282 55.48 9.11 -18.69
C VAL A 282 55.10 9.94 -19.92
N ALA A 283 54.05 9.53 -20.63
CA ALA A 283 53.52 10.31 -21.73
C ALA A 283 53.11 11.67 -21.16
N SER A 284 53.85 12.72 -21.53
CA SER A 284 53.37 14.08 -21.32
C SER A 284 52.07 14.23 -22.11
N LEU A 285 51.08 14.91 -21.54
CA LEU A 285 49.79 15.22 -22.19
C LEU A 285 49.97 15.78 -23.62
N GLY A 286 51.10 16.42 -23.92
CA GLY A 286 51.42 16.99 -25.23
C GLY A 286 51.71 15.99 -26.35
N ASN A 287 51.95 14.71 -26.04
CA ASN A 287 52.22 13.69 -27.06
C ASN A 287 50.96 12.93 -27.54
N ILE A 288 49.81 13.15 -26.89
CA ILE A 288 48.55 12.50 -27.24
C ILE A 288 47.63 13.55 -27.89
N SER A 289 47.36 13.36 -29.18
CA SER A 289 46.35 14.15 -29.87
C SER A 289 44.96 13.64 -29.48
N PHE A 290 44.12 14.50 -28.90
CA PHE A 290 42.74 14.17 -28.53
C PHE A 290 41.75 14.69 -29.57
N LYS A 291 40.73 13.89 -29.86
CA LYS A 291 39.60 14.23 -30.73
C LYS A 291 38.37 14.56 -29.90
N TRP A 292 37.53 15.46 -30.40
CA TRP A 292 36.23 15.74 -29.81
C TRP A 292 35.40 14.46 -29.59
N PRO A 293 34.96 14.17 -28.35
CA PRO A 293 34.38 12.87 -28.00
C PRO A 293 32.89 12.72 -28.31
N CYS A 294 32.18 13.80 -28.71
CA CYS A 294 30.75 13.79 -29.01
C CYS A 294 30.47 14.42 -30.38
N PRO A 295 30.60 13.67 -31.49
CA PRO A 295 30.50 14.23 -32.84
C PRO A 295 29.16 14.90 -33.20
N SER A 296 28.08 14.59 -32.48
CA SER A 296 26.75 15.15 -32.71
C SER A 296 26.51 16.50 -32.04
N SER A 297 27.49 17.04 -31.29
CA SER A 297 27.33 18.30 -30.55
C SER A 297 28.63 19.07 -30.48
N GLY A 298 28.62 20.30 -30.96
CA GLY A 298 29.75 21.23 -30.85
C GLY A 298 29.63 22.24 -29.70
N ARG A 299 28.81 21.96 -28.68
CA ARG A 299 28.55 22.88 -27.56
C ARG A 299 29.06 22.32 -26.24
N ILE A 300 29.41 23.20 -25.31
CA ILE A 300 29.70 22.88 -23.91
C ILE A 300 28.62 23.53 -23.06
N SER A 301 27.87 22.75 -22.28
CA SER A 301 26.84 23.27 -21.37
C SER A 301 27.41 23.58 -19.98
N SER A 302 28.47 22.88 -19.55
CA SER A 302 29.17 23.15 -18.29
C SER A 302 30.67 22.97 -18.45
N GLY A 303 31.46 23.97 -18.04
CA GLY A 303 32.92 23.95 -18.11
C GLY A 303 33.59 23.31 -16.89
N PHE A 304 34.90 23.08 -16.98
CA PHE A 304 35.72 22.52 -15.89
C PHE A 304 35.93 23.54 -14.75
N GLY A 305 35.94 23.08 -13.49
CA GLY A 305 36.27 23.89 -12.32
C GLY A 305 35.10 24.19 -11.38
N ILE A 306 35.24 25.24 -10.57
CA ILE A 306 34.27 25.59 -9.51
C ILE A 306 32.92 25.98 -10.13
N ARG A 307 31.84 25.39 -9.63
CA ARG A 307 30.45 25.67 -10.03
C ARG A 307 29.48 25.59 -8.86
N THR A 308 28.33 26.25 -8.98
CA THR A 308 27.18 25.98 -8.11
C THR A 308 26.64 24.58 -8.41
N SER A 309 26.38 23.78 -7.38
CA SER A 309 25.89 22.41 -7.55
C SER A 309 24.54 22.40 -8.28
N PRO A 310 24.42 21.76 -9.46
CA PRO A 310 23.22 21.83 -10.29
C PRO A 310 22.07 20.95 -9.77
N THR A 311 22.36 19.95 -8.93
CA THR A 311 21.38 19.01 -8.35
C THR A 311 21.84 18.55 -6.96
N LYS A 312 20.90 18.12 -6.12
CA LYS A 312 21.21 17.54 -4.81
C LYS A 312 22.15 16.33 -4.98
N GLY A 313 23.38 16.43 -4.46
CA GLY A 313 24.40 15.38 -4.56
C GLY A 313 25.48 15.60 -5.63
N ALA A 314 25.32 16.58 -6.53
CA ALA A 314 26.34 16.92 -7.52
C ALA A 314 27.50 17.74 -6.92
N SER A 315 28.71 17.53 -7.45
CA SER A 315 29.91 18.24 -7.01
C SER A 315 29.89 19.72 -7.38
N SER A 316 30.32 20.58 -6.45
CA SER A 316 30.63 22.01 -6.67
C SER A 316 32.00 22.25 -7.32
N ASN A 317 32.79 21.20 -7.54
CA ASN A 317 34.01 21.24 -8.34
C ASN A 317 33.90 20.25 -9.51
N HIS A 318 33.72 20.78 -10.72
CA HIS A 318 33.46 20.00 -11.91
C HIS A 318 34.76 19.45 -12.51
N GLN A 319 34.87 18.12 -12.54
CA GLN A 319 36.09 17.40 -12.96
C GLN A 319 36.16 17.11 -14.46
N GLY A 320 35.33 17.77 -15.26
CA GLY A 320 35.26 17.57 -16.70
C GLY A 320 34.52 18.71 -17.40
N ILE A 321 34.06 18.44 -18.61
CA ILE A 321 33.12 19.28 -19.35
C ILE A 321 31.85 18.50 -19.64
N ASP A 322 30.71 19.18 -19.63
CA ASP A 322 29.42 18.59 -19.99
C ASP A 322 29.06 19.03 -21.43
N ILE A 323 28.85 18.04 -22.30
CA ILE A 323 28.56 18.21 -23.71
C ILE A 323 27.11 17.73 -23.95
N PRO A 324 26.14 18.64 -24.18
CA PRO A 324 24.74 18.26 -24.34
C PRO A 324 24.54 17.57 -25.69
N ALA A 325 23.86 16.42 -25.70
CA ALA A 325 23.50 15.70 -26.92
C ALA A 325 22.28 14.80 -26.65
N SER A 326 21.55 14.43 -27.70
CA SER A 326 20.38 13.57 -27.57
C SER A 326 20.74 12.19 -27.01
N THR A 327 19.86 11.62 -26.19
CA THR A 327 20.02 10.25 -25.70
C THR A 327 20.19 9.28 -26.87
N GLY A 328 21.16 8.38 -26.78
CA GLY A 328 21.50 7.44 -27.87
C GLY A 328 22.54 7.98 -28.87
N ALA A 329 22.92 9.26 -28.79
CA ALA A 329 23.99 9.82 -29.63
C ALA A 329 25.34 9.13 -29.37
N ALA A 330 26.20 9.06 -30.38
CA ALA A 330 27.47 8.35 -30.28
C ALA A 330 28.47 9.11 -29.39
N ILE A 331 29.09 8.39 -28.45
CA ILE A 331 30.29 8.83 -27.72
C ILE A 331 31.48 8.08 -28.31
N THR A 332 32.51 8.81 -28.75
CA THR A 332 33.70 8.25 -29.37
C THR A 332 34.94 8.41 -28.50
N ALA A 333 35.85 7.45 -28.55
CA ALA A 333 37.13 7.52 -27.84
C ALA A 333 37.94 8.73 -28.34
N ALA A 334 38.28 9.65 -27.43
CA ALA A 334 39.04 10.86 -27.75
C ALA A 334 40.47 10.54 -28.20
N ALA A 335 41.06 9.42 -27.77
CA ALA A 335 42.35 8.91 -28.25
C ALA A 335 42.37 7.38 -28.20
N SER A 336 43.30 6.75 -28.91
CA SER A 336 43.49 5.29 -28.87
C SER A 336 43.99 4.85 -27.49
N GLY A 337 43.56 3.70 -27.01
CA GLY A 337 43.95 3.21 -25.69
C GLY A 337 43.25 1.92 -25.29
N THR A 338 43.37 1.55 -24.02
CA THR A 338 42.73 0.36 -23.45
C THR A 338 41.68 0.78 -22.43
N VAL A 339 40.47 0.24 -22.55
CA VAL A 339 39.40 0.44 -21.56
C VAL A 339 39.82 -0.20 -20.25
N VAL A 340 39.93 0.62 -19.20
CA VAL A 340 40.34 0.18 -17.85
C VAL A 340 39.19 0.18 -16.86
N ILE A 341 38.07 0.84 -17.21
CA ILE A 341 36.83 0.78 -16.46
C ILE A 341 35.68 0.82 -17.45
N SER A 342 34.72 -0.07 -17.27
CA SER A 342 33.47 -0.13 -18.02
C SER A 342 32.38 -0.65 -17.07
N THR A 343 31.72 0.25 -16.35
CA THR A 343 30.78 -0.14 -15.29
C THR A 343 29.77 0.97 -14.98
N TYR A 344 28.86 0.68 -14.05
CA TYR A 344 27.93 1.66 -13.48
C TYR A 344 28.45 2.20 -12.15
N SER A 345 28.32 3.52 -11.96
CA SER A 345 28.49 4.21 -10.69
C SER A 345 27.27 5.06 -10.41
N TYR A 346 26.89 5.17 -9.14
CA TYR A 346 25.73 5.95 -8.74
C TYR A 346 25.83 7.44 -9.13
N SER A 347 27.02 8.05 -9.01
CA SER A 347 27.21 9.45 -9.40
C SER A 347 27.49 9.62 -10.90
N ALA A 348 28.28 8.74 -11.50
CA ALA A 348 28.70 8.85 -12.90
C ALA A 348 27.75 8.15 -13.89
N GLY A 349 26.75 7.42 -13.41
CA GLY A 349 25.94 6.56 -14.25
C GLY A 349 26.75 5.43 -14.88
N ASN A 350 26.34 4.97 -16.06
CA ASN A 350 27.18 4.11 -16.88
C ASN A 350 28.37 4.92 -17.40
N TYR A 351 29.59 4.50 -17.11
CA TYR A 351 30.77 5.23 -17.50
C TYR A 351 31.92 4.34 -17.97
N ILE A 352 32.76 4.92 -18.82
CA ILE A 352 33.95 4.30 -19.39
C ILE A 352 35.16 5.14 -19.01
N MET A 353 36.27 4.48 -18.67
CA MET A 353 37.58 5.11 -18.55
C MET A 353 38.57 4.39 -19.46
N ILE A 354 39.31 5.16 -20.28
CA ILE A 354 40.32 4.64 -21.20
C ILE A 354 41.69 5.11 -20.73
N SER A 355 42.64 4.18 -20.61
CA SER A 355 44.06 4.47 -20.42
C SER A 355 44.73 4.66 -21.77
N HIS A 356 45.49 5.74 -21.90
CA HIS A 356 46.29 6.05 -23.08
C HIS A 356 47.79 5.75 -22.87
N GLY A 357 48.14 5.16 -21.72
CA GLY A 357 49.53 4.99 -21.29
C GLY A 357 50.07 6.24 -20.57
N GLY A 358 51.22 6.08 -19.90
CA GLY A 358 51.91 7.20 -19.25
C GLY A 358 51.14 7.90 -18.11
N GLY A 359 50.09 7.28 -17.57
CA GLY A 359 49.24 7.86 -16.53
C GLY A 359 48.18 8.84 -17.03
N VAL A 360 47.90 8.84 -18.35
CA VAL A 360 46.86 9.67 -18.97
C VAL A 360 45.60 8.84 -19.22
N TYR A 361 44.45 9.37 -18.80
CA TYR A 361 43.14 8.72 -18.95
C TYR A 361 42.08 9.68 -19.46
N THR A 362 41.12 9.16 -20.21
CA THR A 362 39.87 9.86 -20.53
C THR A 362 38.70 9.17 -19.85
N VAL A 363 37.72 9.96 -19.41
CA VAL A 363 36.55 9.50 -18.66
C VAL A 363 35.28 9.97 -19.39
N TYR A 364 34.32 9.07 -19.58
CA TYR A 364 33.07 9.30 -20.29
C TYR A 364 31.92 8.82 -19.41
N MET A 365 31.08 9.73 -18.91
CA MET A 365 30.03 9.40 -17.94
C MET A 365 28.61 9.68 -18.48
N HIS A 366 27.62 9.33 -17.66
CA HIS A 366 26.18 9.47 -17.89
C HIS A 366 25.65 8.71 -19.11
N CYS A 367 26.35 7.67 -19.57
CA CYS A 367 25.99 6.92 -20.76
C CYS A 367 24.63 6.22 -20.60
N SER A 368 23.83 6.16 -21.66
CA SER A 368 22.64 5.28 -21.70
C SER A 368 23.04 3.83 -21.93
N GLN A 369 24.11 3.61 -22.70
CA GLN A 369 24.63 2.29 -23.04
C GLN A 369 26.15 2.34 -23.20
N ILE A 370 26.84 1.34 -22.67
CA ILE A 370 28.28 1.09 -22.86
C ILE A 370 28.42 0.05 -23.98
N LEU A 371 29.32 0.31 -24.94
CA LEU A 371 29.57 -0.57 -26.10
C LEU A 371 30.98 -1.18 -26.09
N ALA A 372 31.87 -0.69 -25.22
CA ALA A 372 33.23 -1.19 -25.09
C ALA A 372 33.47 -1.75 -23.68
N SER A 373 34.03 -2.96 -23.61
CA SER A 373 34.22 -3.72 -22.36
C SER A 373 35.60 -3.45 -21.73
N GLU A 374 35.74 -3.68 -20.42
CA GLU A 374 37.02 -3.60 -19.73
C GLU A 374 38.06 -4.55 -20.35
N GLY A 375 39.30 -4.07 -20.53
CA GLY A 375 40.38 -4.77 -21.22
C GLY A 375 40.39 -4.59 -22.74
N GLN A 376 39.32 -4.05 -23.35
CA GLN A 376 39.26 -3.85 -24.79
C GLN A 376 40.17 -2.69 -25.23
N THR A 377 40.98 -2.93 -26.26
CA THR A 377 41.71 -1.86 -26.97
C THR A 377 40.78 -1.17 -27.97
N VAL A 378 40.73 0.16 -27.91
CA VAL A 378 39.89 1.01 -28.78
C VAL A 378 40.75 2.00 -29.54
N LYS A 379 40.32 2.34 -30.76
CA LYS A 379 40.99 3.35 -31.61
C LYS A 379 40.36 4.73 -31.39
N GLN A 380 41.16 5.79 -31.56
CA GLN A 380 40.64 7.16 -31.59
C GLN A 380 39.47 7.28 -32.60
N GLY A 381 38.36 7.89 -32.17
CA GLY A 381 37.14 8.04 -32.95
C GLY A 381 36.22 6.82 -32.97
N GLN A 382 36.63 5.67 -32.40
CA GLN A 382 35.75 4.51 -32.27
C GLN A 382 34.58 4.82 -31.33
N THR A 383 33.36 4.44 -31.71
CA THR A 383 32.20 4.58 -30.81
C THR A 383 32.33 3.58 -29.66
N ILE A 384 32.29 4.10 -28.43
CA ILE A 384 32.50 3.32 -27.19
C ILE A 384 31.29 3.31 -26.28
N ALA A 385 30.39 4.29 -26.41
CA ALA A 385 29.18 4.41 -25.61
C ALA A 385 28.13 5.25 -26.33
N LYS A 386 26.94 5.32 -25.73
CA LYS A 386 25.84 6.17 -26.16
C LYS A 386 25.49 7.19 -25.07
N VAL A 387 25.24 8.45 -25.47
CA VAL A 387 24.84 9.54 -24.57
C VAL A 387 23.55 9.17 -23.83
N GLY A 388 23.43 9.56 -22.57
CA GLY A 388 22.26 9.34 -21.75
C GLY A 388 22.18 10.32 -20.59
N SER A 389 21.45 9.92 -19.55
CA SER A 389 21.27 10.71 -18.33
C SER A 389 21.28 9.81 -17.09
N THR A 390 22.19 8.83 -17.06
CA THR A 390 22.32 7.90 -15.92
C THR A 390 23.17 8.49 -14.81
N GLY A 391 22.94 8.07 -13.57
CA GLY A 391 23.59 8.66 -12.38
C GLY A 391 23.10 10.08 -12.08
N TYR A 392 23.96 10.91 -11.47
CA TYR A 392 23.62 12.29 -11.14
C TYR A 392 23.70 13.21 -12.36
N SER A 393 22.59 13.29 -13.09
CA SER A 393 22.47 14.07 -14.31
C SER A 393 21.16 14.88 -14.32
N THR A 394 21.20 16.11 -14.84
CA THR A 394 20.02 16.99 -15.00
C THR A 394 19.28 16.77 -16.33
N GLY A 395 19.90 16.08 -17.28
CA GLY A 395 19.38 15.89 -18.63
C GLY A 395 20.42 15.20 -19.52
N SER A 396 20.05 14.85 -20.75
CA SER A 396 20.94 14.06 -21.62
C SER A 396 22.20 14.81 -22.03
N HIS A 397 23.37 14.32 -21.59
CA HIS A 397 24.68 14.90 -21.90
C HIS A 397 25.81 13.88 -21.71
N LEU A 398 26.96 14.14 -22.32
CA LEU A 398 28.23 13.48 -22.01
C LEU A 398 29.00 14.34 -21.01
N HIS A 399 29.33 13.79 -19.85
CA HIS A 399 30.39 14.34 -19.02
C HIS A 399 31.73 13.72 -19.45
N PHE A 400 32.65 14.57 -19.90
CA PHE A 400 33.97 14.19 -20.40
C PHE A 400 35.08 14.76 -19.53
N GLY A 401 35.94 13.89 -18.99
CA GLY A 401 37.09 14.28 -18.16
C GLY A 401 38.41 13.77 -18.73
N ILE A 402 39.49 14.53 -18.51
CA ILE A 402 40.86 14.09 -18.78
C ILE A 402 41.61 14.03 -17.45
N ARG A 403 42.29 12.92 -17.19
CA ARG A 403 43.18 12.75 -16.04
C ARG A 403 44.61 12.59 -16.49
N SER A 404 45.53 13.26 -15.82
CA SER A 404 46.98 13.10 -16.00
C SER A 404 47.68 13.20 -14.66
N GLY A 405 48.66 12.30 -14.42
CA GLY A 405 49.38 12.24 -13.15
C GLY A 405 48.45 12.06 -11.93
N GLY A 406 47.32 11.37 -12.13
CA GLY A 406 46.31 11.11 -11.10
C GLY A 406 45.30 12.23 -10.83
N ARG A 407 45.45 13.42 -11.43
CA ARG A 407 44.55 14.58 -11.25
C ARG A 407 43.72 14.85 -12.51
N TYR A 408 42.53 15.41 -12.34
CA TYR A 408 41.76 15.92 -13.47
C TYR A 408 42.33 17.25 -13.96
N VAL A 409 42.40 17.42 -15.28
CA VAL A 409 42.84 18.64 -15.95
C VAL A 409 41.70 19.16 -16.83
N ASN A 410 41.71 20.45 -17.15
CA ASN A 410 40.68 21.05 -17.98
C ASN A 410 40.67 20.43 -19.39
N PRO A 411 39.61 19.71 -19.79
CA PRO A 411 39.54 19.08 -21.11
C PRO A 411 39.55 20.09 -22.27
N GLN A 412 39.07 21.33 -22.04
CA GLN A 412 39.00 22.37 -23.07
C GLN A 412 40.36 22.81 -23.60
N SER A 413 41.45 22.50 -22.88
CA SER A 413 42.82 22.73 -23.35
C SER A 413 43.30 21.71 -24.39
N TYR A 414 42.54 20.62 -24.60
CA TYR A 414 42.97 19.46 -25.41
C TYR A 414 41.95 19.03 -26.46
N VAL A 415 40.66 19.33 -26.26
CA VAL A 415 39.59 19.02 -27.22
C VAL A 415 38.78 20.27 -27.53
N SER A 416 38.44 20.42 -28.81
CA SER A 416 37.48 21.41 -29.33
C SER A 416 36.58 20.74 -30.38
N PRO A 417 35.35 21.22 -30.59
CA PRO A 417 34.42 20.71 -31.61
C PRO A 417 34.99 20.60 -33.02
#